data_AF-A0A0J6FJL6-F1
#
_entry.id   AF-A0A0J6FJL6-F1
#
_cell.length_a   1.000
_cell.length_b   1.000
_cell.length_c   1.000
_cell.angle_alpha   90.00
_cell.angle_beta   90.00
_cell.angle_gamma   90.00
#
_symmetry.space_group_name_H-M   'P 1'
#
loop_
_entity.id
_entity.type
_entity.pdbx_description
1 polymer ?
#
loop_
_entity_poly.entity_id
_entity_poly.type
_entity_poly.pdbx_seq_one_letter_code
_entity_poly.pdbx_strand_id
1 'polypeptide(L)'
;MSLVIIAAKLLYPLDDIKRYPDSLQDPAAQIIDWEAWVETQKEFDLRGKNTERLTRGCEIKVDESDVLQMTPAQLDDYMDWYSKMWIDTKKGTNPFADMFPTDRVDTDEVNPMPPPDDDDDGPEISKKLHKMLSRMKMRRVVADADVMALAEPVARPGSSYKRYRNESQLSEYAKAFYQAAAQVIGASLETMVYTVYRTEHRIQNPDGTRSRSRSKSRSRSKKPNEEMADCDIKSGYDPANYDTTK
;
A
#
# COMPACT_ATOMS: atom_id res chain seq x y z
N MET A 1 3.15 -1.72 3.51
CA MET A 1 3.47 -0.44 2.82
C MET A 1 3.83 0.70 3.77
N SER A 2 3.03 1.04 4.78
CA SER A 2 3.40 2.10 5.75
C SER A 2 4.76 1.86 6.43
N LEU A 3 5.09 0.62 6.80
CA LEU A 3 6.41 0.26 7.34
C LEU A 3 7.56 0.49 6.35
N VAL A 4 7.33 0.26 5.05
CA VAL A 4 8.32 0.48 3.99
C VAL A 4 8.61 1.98 3.87
N ILE A 5 7.57 2.81 3.91
CA ILE A 5 7.70 4.27 3.91
C ILE A 5 8.47 4.75 5.14
N ILE A 6 8.18 4.19 6.32
CA ILE A 6 8.89 4.54 7.56
C ILE A 6 10.37 4.13 7.46
N ALA A 7 10.68 2.93 6.98
CA ALA A 7 12.04 2.47 6.78
C ALA A 7 12.80 3.35 5.76
N ALA A 8 12.17 3.65 4.63
CA ALA A 8 12.72 4.55 3.62
C ALA A 8 13.02 5.93 4.20
N LYS A 9 12.11 6.48 5.01
CA LYS A 9 12.26 7.77 5.68
C LYS A 9 13.36 7.78 6.75
N LEU A 10 13.64 6.64 7.39
CA LEU A 10 14.73 6.50 8.37
C LEU A 10 16.11 6.41 7.70
N LEU A 11 16.20 5.63 6.61
CA LEU A 11 17.44 5.44 5.85
C LEU A 11 17.76 6.65 4.98
N TYR A 12 16.74 7.18 4.31
CA TYR A 12 16.82 8.27 3.35
C TYR A 12 15.87 9.39 3.79
N PRO A 13 16.36 10.35 4.60
CA PRO A 13 15.50 11.44 5.05
C PRO A 13 15.00 12.27 3.86
N LEU A 14 13.71 12.60 3.88
CA LEU A 14 13.02 13.45 2.88
C LEU A 14 13.10 14.95 3.24
N ASP A 15 14.00 15.32 4.15
CA ASP A 15 14.20 16.67 4.67
C ASP A 15 15.60 17.18 4.29
N ASP A 16 15.76 18.51 4.22
CA ASP A 16 17.02 19.16 3.82
C ASP A 16 18.11 19.19 4.92
N ILE A 17 17.92 18.45 6.02
CA ILE A 17 18.84 18.42 7.15
C ILE A 17 20.02 17.48 6.86
N LYS A 18 21.24 18.04 6.92
CA LYS A 18 22.51 17.30 6.77
C LYS A 18 22.77 16.46 8.03
N ARG A 19 22.95 15.15 7.86
CA ARG A 19 23.19 14.17 8.93
C ARG A 19 24.37 13.27 8.61
N TYR A 20 25.32 13.06 9.51
CA TYR A 20 26.56 12.37 9.15
C TYR A 20 26.64 10.99 9.83
N PRO A 21 26.77 9.88 9.07
CA PRO A 21 26.93 8.55 9.62
C PRO A 21 28.29 8.38 10.30
N ASP A 22 28.38 7.40 11.19
CA ASP A 22 29.58 7.08 11.97
C ASP A 22 30.52 6.15 11.21
N SER A 23 29.97 5.36 10.29
CA SER A 23 30.68 4.36 9.49
C SER A 23 30.19 4.31 8.05
N LEU A 24 31.10 3.95 7.13
CA LEU A 24 30.79 3.67 5.72
C LEU A 24 29.92 2.41 5.54
N GLN A 25 29.87 1.53 6.56
CA GLN A 25 29.04 0.32 6.54
C GLN A 25 27.57 0.60 6.90
N ASP A 26 27.25 1.81 7.36
CA ASP A 26 25.87 2.19 7.65
C ASP A 26 25.10 2.35 6.33
N PRO A 27 23.96 1.66 6.12
CA PRO A 27 23.12 1.88 4.94
C PRO A 27 22.65 3.34 4.79
N ALA A 28 22.60 4.12 5.87
CA ALA A 28 22.30 5.55 5.81
C ALA A 28 23.45 6.42 5.27
N ALA A 29 24.62 5.83 4.95
CA ALA A 29 25.70 6.52 4.27
C ALA A 29 25.39 6.78 2.78
N GLN A 30 24.47 6.01 2.20
CA GLN A 30 23.99 6.24 0.83
C GLN A 30 22.83 7.24 0.86
N ILE A 31 22.88 8.26 0.02
CA ILE A 31 21.82 9.27 -0.10
C ILE A 31 21.17 9.12 -1.48
N ILE A 32 19.85 9.08 -1.48
CA ILE A 32 19.04 9.19 -2.68
C ILE A 32 18.98 10.66 -3.09
N ASP A 33 19.30 10.94 -4.36
CA ASP A 33 18.98 12.22 -4.98
C ASP A 33 17.48 12.22 -5.33
N TRP A 34 16.68 12.86 -4.48
CA TRP A 34 15.21 12.84 -4.60
C TRP A 34 14.70 13.56 -5.84
N GLU A 35 15.43 14.56 -6.35
CA GLU A 35 15.09 15.25 -7.59
C GLU A 35 15.23 14.30 -8.79
N ALA A 36 16.38 13.62 -8.87
CA ALA A 36 16.62 12.59 -9.87
C ALA A 36 15.63 11.42 -9.74
N TRP A 37 15.23 11.06 -8.53
CA TRP A 37 14.20 10.04 -8.31
C TRP A 37 12.85 10.45 -8.89
N VAL A 38 12.40 11.69 -8.64
CA VAL A 38 11.14 12.19 -9.21
C VAL A 38 11.21 12.27 -10.74
N GLU A 39 12.33 12.70 -11.31
CA GLU A 39 12.54 12.74 -12.76
C GLU A 39 12.45 11.34 -13.38
N THR A 40 13.19 10.36 -12.83
CA THR A 40 13.16 8.97 -13.31
C THR A 40 11.81 8.30 -13.09
N GLN A 41 11.05 8.70 -12.07
CA GLN A 41 9.68 8.24 -11.86
C GLN A 41 8.75 8.81 -12.93
N LYS A 42 8.82 10.12 -13.22
CA LYS A 42 8.02 10.78 -14.25
C LYS A 42 8.29 10.20 -15.64
N GLU A 43 9.56 10.00 -16.00
CA GLU A 43 9.95 9.38 -17.27
C GLU A 43 9.35 7.97 -17.41
N PHE A 44 9.36 7.19 -16.33
CA PHE A 44 8.79 5.84 -16.31
C PHE A 44 7.26 5.87 -16.46
N ASP A 45 6.58 6.77 -15.76
CA ASP A 45 5.12 6.89 -15.84
C ASP A 45 4.65 7.40 -17.22
N LEU A 46 5.43 8.29 -17.87
CA LEU A 46 5.16 8.78 -19.23
C LEU A 46 5.40 7.72 -20.31
N ARG A 47 6.27 6.72 -20.06
CA ARG A 47 6.51 5.62 -21.01
C ARG A 47 5.22 4.89 -21.35
N GLY A 48 4.36 4.65 -20.36
CA GLY A 48 3.07 3.98 -20.57
C GLY A 48 2.12 4.72 -21.54
N LYS A 49 2.37 6.00 -21.81
CA LYS A 49 1.57 6.85 -22.71
C LYS A 49 2.23 7.08 -24.07
N ASN A 50 3.55 7.06 -24.15
CA ASN A 50 4.33 7.45 -25.33
C ASN A 50 4.81 6.26 -26.19
N THR A 51 4.51 5.03 -25.78
CA THR A 51 4.80 3.83 -26.59
C THR A 51 3.79 3.68 -27.71
N GLU A 52 4.19 3.15 -28.87
CA GLU A 52 3.29 2.89 -30.00
C GLU A 52 2.09 1.99 -29.63
N ARG A 53 2.23 1.24 -28.52
CA ARG A 53 1.25 0.36 -27.91
C ARG A 53 0.94 0.80 -26.49
N LEU A 54 -0.27 0.55 -25.99
CA LEU A 54 -0.56 0.80 -24.58
C LEU A 54 0.18 -0.21 -23.70
N THR A 55 0.86 0.28 -22.65
CA THR A 55 1.49 -0.61 -21.67
C THR A 55 0.40 -1.28 -20.84
N ARG A 56 0.51 -2.60 -20.64
CA ARG A 56 -0.46 -3.39 -19.89
C ARG A 56 -0.52 -2.93 -18.42
N GLY A 57 -1.71 -2.71 -17.89
CA GLY A 57 -1.98 -2.08 -16.59
C GLY A 57 -2.17 -0.56 -16.63
N CYS A 58 -1.83 0.12 -17.74
CA CYS A 58 -2.14 1.53 -17.94
C CYS A 58 -3.54 1.76 -18.52
N GLU A 59 -4.17 0.73 -19.11
CA GLU A 59 -5.48 0.83 -19.77
C GLU A 59 -6.59 1.27 -18.79
N ILE A 60 -6.50 0.86 -17.52
CA ILE A 60 -7.46 1.27 -16.48
C ILE A 60 -7.33 2.74 -16.08
N LYS A 61 -6.19 3.38 -16.37
CA LYS A 61 -5.90 4.79 -16.02
C LYS A 61 -6.16 5.73 -17.20
N VAL A 62 -6.66 5.22 -18.31
CA VAL A 62 -6.98 6.00 -19.51
C VAL A 62 -8.18 6.89 -19.22
N ASP A 63 -8.00 8.19 -19.45
CA ASP A 63 -9.05 9.20 -19.30
C ASP A 63 -9.67 9.55 -20.67
N GLU A 64 -10.85 10.19 -20.69
CA GLU A 64 -11.58 10.52 -21.91
C GLU A 64 -10.75 11.41 -22.86
N SER A 65 -9.98 12.34 -22.30
CA SER A 65 -9.06 13.19 -23.07
C SER A 65 -7.93 12.41 -23.72
N ASP A 66 -7.47 11.35 -23.06
CA ASP A 66 -6.36 10.53 -23.54
C ASP A 66 -6.83 9.67 -24.72
N VAL A 67 -8.05 9.11 -24.69
CA VAL A 67 -8.64 8.35 -25.80
C VAL A 67 -8.65 9.15 -27.10
N LEU A 68 -8.92 10.46 -27.02
CA LEU A 68 -8.96 11.34 -28.20
C LEU A 68 -7.56 11.62 -28.79
N GLN A 69 -6.50 11.43 -28.01
CA GLN A 69 -5.11 11.71 -28.41
C GLN A 69 -4.32 10.42 -28.74
N MET A 70 -4.93 9.25 -28.54
CA MET A 70 -4.29 7.97 -28.78
C MET A 70 -4.05 7.69 -30.27
N THR A 71 -2.98 6.94 -30.54
CA THR A 71 -2.78 6.37 -31.87
C THR A 71 -3.82 5.27 -32.13
N PRO A 72 -4.12 4.95 -33.40
CA PRO A 72 -5.03 3.86 -33.74
C PRO A 72 -4.62 2.51 -33.12
N ALA A 73 -3.31 2.23 -33.02
CA ALA A 73 -2.79 1.02 -32.40
C ALA A 73 -3.02 1.00 -30.88
N GLN A 74 -2.82 2.13 -30.21
CA GLN A 74 -3.16 2.27 -28.79
C GLN A 74 -4.66 2.11 -28.55
N LEU A 75 -5.50 2.69 -29.40
CA LEU A 75 -6.95 2.53 -29.30
C LEU A 75 -7.37 1.07 -29.44
N ASP A 76 -6.80 0.34 -30.40
CA ASP A 76 -7.05 -1.08 -30.58
C ASP A 76 -6.63 -1.90 -29.34
N ASP A 77 -5.45 -1.64 -28.77
CA ASP A 77 -5.01 -2.29 -27.53
C ASP A 77 -5.98 -1.98 -26.36
N TYR A 78 -6.50 -0.75 -26.26
CA TYR A 78 -7.51 -0.37 -25.27
C TYR A 78 -8.83 -1.11 -25.47
N MET A 79 -9.31 -1.23 -26.71
CA MET A 79 -10.55 -1.93 -27.05
C MET A 79 -10.43 -3.44 -26.79
N ASP A 80 -9.26 -4.03 -27.04
CA ASP A 80 -8.95 -5.43 -26.73
C ASP A 80 -8.89 -5.68 -25.21
N TRP A 81 -8.38 -4.73 -24.42
CA TRP A 81 -8.43 -4.80 -22.96
C TRP A 81 -9.87 -4.65 -22.44
N TYR A 82 -10.63 -3.70 -22.98
CA TYR A 82 -12.02 -3.45 -22.60
C TYR A 82 -12.91 -4.66 -22.88
N SER A 83 -12.76 -5.28 -24.06
CA SER A 83 -13.52 -6.49 -24.41
C SER A 83 -13.25 -7.62 -23.42
N LYS A 84 -11.98 -7.87 -23.08
CA LYS A 84 -11.58 -8.90 -22.12
C LYS A 84 -12.08 -8.66 -20.69
N MET A 85 -12.15 -7.40 -20.25
CA MET A 85 -12.52 -7.05 -18.86
C MET A 85 -14.02 -6.86 -18.64
N TRP A 86 -14.73 -6.33 -19.64
CA TRP A 86 -16.12 -5.88 -19.48
C TRP A 86 -17.13 -6.65 -20.32
N ILE A 87 -16.73 -7.34 -21.39
CA ILE A 87 -17.64 -8.16 -22.19
C ILE A 87 -17.67 -9.57 -21.59
N ASP A 88 -18.71 -9.84 -20.81
CA ASP A 88 -19.00 -11.19 -20.30
C ASP A 88 -19.65 -12.03 -21.41
N THR A 89 -18.82 -12.73 -22.19
CA THR A 89 -19.26 -13.62 -23.27
C THR A 89 -20.17 -14.77 -22.81
N LYS A 90 -20.36 -14.94 -21.49
CA LYS A 90 -21.20 -15.99 -20.90
C LYS A 90 -22.65 -15.54 -20.64
N LYS A 91 -22.96 -14.24 -20.77
CA LYS A 91 -24.28 -13.70 -20.41
C LYS A 91 -25.17 -13.44 -21.63
N GLY A 92 -25.81 -14.53 -22.09
CA GLY A 92 -27.02 -14.49 -22.92
C GLY A 92 -26.77 -14.21 -24.40
N THR A 93 -27.14 -15.17 -25.23
CA THR A 93 -27.22 -15.06 -26.69
C THR A 93 -28.28 -14.02 -27.06
N ASN A 94 -27.86 -12.77 -27.25
CA ASN A 94 -28.68 -11.79 -27.95
C ASN A 94 -28.48 -12.04 -29.46
N PRO A 95 -29.52 -12.43 -30.22
CA PRO A 95 -29.39 -12.71 -31.65
C PRO A 95 -28.92 -11.49 -32.46
N PHE A 96 -29.11 -10.27 -31.94
CA PHE A 96 -28.56 -9.06 -32.55
C PHE A 96 -27.06 -8.88 -32.27
N ALA A 97 -26.54 -9.40 -31.15
CA ALA A 97 -25.11 -9.36 -30.86
C ALA A 97 -24.34 -10.36 -31.74
N ASP A 98 -24.94 -11.51 -32.06
CA ASP A 98 -24.36 -12.51 -32.99
C ASP A 98 -24.15 -11.94 -34.41
N MET A 99 -24.89 -10.89 -34.79
CA MET A 99 -24.70 -10.19 -36.08
C MET A 99 -23.47 -9.28 -36.08
N PHE A 100 -22.90 -8.95 -34.91
CA PHE A 100 -21.73 -8.09 -34.75
C PHE A 100 -20.68 -8.78 -33.87
N PRO A 101 -19.94 -9.76 -34.42
CA PRO A 101 -18.88 -10.43 -33.68
C PRO A 101 -17.87 -9.41 -33.16
N THR A 102 -17.67 -9.40 -31.84
CA THR A 102 -16.67 -8.56 -31.18
C THR A 102 -15.28 -9.19 -31.22
N ASP A 103 -15.21 -10.49 -31.48
CA ASP A 103 -13.95 -11.19 -31.70
C ASP A 103 -13.46 -10.85 -33.11
N ARG A 104 -12.21 -10.41 -33.19
CA ARG A 104 -11.50 -10.33 -34.47
C ARG A 104 -11.50 -11.76 -35.03
N VAL A 105 -12.11 -11.94 -36.20
CA VAL A 105 -12.11 -13.24 -36.90
C VAL A 105 -10.70 -13.79 -36.87
N ASP A 106 -10.51 -14.88 -36.14
CA ASP A 106 -9.22 -15.55 -36.02
C ASP A 106 -8.76 -15.95 -37.43
N THR A 107 -7.96 -15.10 -38.05
CA THR A 107 -6.84 -15.59 -38.85
C THR A 107 -5.86 -16.19 -37.86
N ASP A 108 -6.17 -17.41 -37.41
CA ASP A 108 -5.14 -18.33 -36.92
C ASP A 108 -4.00 -18.32 -37.94
N GLU A 109 -2.77 -18.10 -37.46
CA GLU A 109 -1.50 -18.00 -38.23
C GLU A 109 -1.04 -16.61 -38.73
N VAL A 110 -0.84 -15.61 -37.85
CA VAL A 110 0.44 -14.83 -37.75
C VAL A 110 0.41 -14.04 -36.44
N ASN A 111 1.44 -14.28 -35.61
CA ASN A 111 1.66 -13.78 -34.25
C ASN A 111 0.73 -14.39 -33.18
N PRO A 112 1.17 -15.50 -32.55
CA PRO A 112 0.81 -15.70 -31.16
C PRO A 112 1.14 -14.39 -30.44
N MET A 113 0.15 -13.78 -29.81
CA MET A 113 0.43 -12.90 -28.69
C MET A 113 1.44 -13.67 -27.84
N PRO A 114 2.65 -13.13 -27.57
CA PRO A 114 3.62 -13.86 -26.78
C PRO A 114 2.91 -14.38 -25.52
N PRO A 115 3.19 -15.64 -25.10
CA PRO A 115 2.72 -16.10 -23.80
C PRO A 115 3.01 -15.02 -22.76
N PRO A 116 2.19 -14.87 -21.70
CA PRO A 116 2.31 -13.76 -20.77
C PRO A 116 3.76 -13.66 -20.29
N ASP A 117 4.51 -12.74 -20.89
CA ASP A 117 5.80 -12.35 -20.37
C ASP A 117 5.42 -11.55 -19.14
N ASP A 118 5.27 -12.25 -18.00
CA ASP A 118 5.21 -11.68 -16.66
C ASP A 118 6.50 -10.85 -16.34
N ASP A 119 7.40 -10.68 -17.32
CA ASP A 119 8.75 -10.17 -17.22
C ASP A 119 9.09 -8.98 -18.16
N ASP A 120 8.21 -8.46 -19.04
CA ASP A 120 8.61 -7.38 -19.98
C ASP A 120 8.90 -6.03 -19.31
N ASP A 121 8.30 -5.77 -18.13
CA ASP A 121 8.70 -4.62 -17.31
C ASP A 121 9.98 -4.89 -16.51
N GLY A 122 10.39 -6.14 -16.31
CA GLY A 122 11.59 -6.54 -15.59
C GLY A 122 12.88 -5.84 -16.07
N PRO A 123 13.22 -5.87 -17.37
CA PRO A 123 14.39 -5.17 -17.89
C PRO A 123 14.26 -3.65 -17.75
N GLU A 124 13.06 -3.08 -17.91
CA GLU A 124 12.86 -1.63 -17.81
C GLU A 124 12.92 -1.13 -16.35
N ILE A 125 12.33 -1.87 -15.42
CA ILE A 125 12.47 -1.66 -13.99
C ILE A 125 13.95 -1.77 -13.60
N SER A 126 14.69 -2.73 -14.17
CA SER A 126 16.13 -2.87 -13.92
C SER A 126 16.92 -1.66 -14.44
N LYS A 127 16.61 -1.14 -15.65
CA LYS A 127 17.23 0.06 -16.21
C LYS A 127 16.94 1.28 -15.34
N LYS A 128 15.70 1.45 -14.89
CA LYS A 128 15.31 2.52 -13.95
C LYS A 128 16.09 2.42 -12.65
N LEU A 129 16.19 1.22 -12.08
CA LEU A 129 16.93 0.95 -10.86
C LEU A 129 18.41 1.30 -11.06
N HIS A 130 19.04 0.87 -12.15
CA HIS A 130 20.42 1.23 -12.49
C HIS A 130 20.62 2.74 -12.67
N LYS A 131 19.68 3.43 -13.33
CA LYS A 131 19.71 4.89 -13.48
C LYS A 131 19.60 5.60 -12.13
N MET A 132 18.75 5.10 -11.22
CA MET A 132 18.62 5.64 -9.87
C MET A 132 19.87 5.38 -9.02
N LEU A 133 20.37 4.13 -9.01
CA LEU A 133 21.56 3.74 -8.25
C LEU A 133 22.80 4.50 -8.71
N SER A 134 22.96 4.74 -10.02
CA SER A 134 24.09 5.50 -10.55
C SER A 134 24.09 6.97 -10.13
N ARG A 135 22.92 7.54 -9.81
CA ARG A 135 22.77 8.92 -9.31
C ARG A 135 22.83 9.02 -7.78
N MET A 136 22.91 7.91 -7.05
CA MET A 136 23.06 7.95 -5.59
C MET A 136 24.42 8.49 -5.18
N LYS A 137 24.44 9.32 -4.13
CA LYS A 137 25.64 9.96 -3.62
C LYS A 137 26.00 9.35 -2.26
N MET A 138 27.28 9.04 -2.05
CA MET A 138 27.77 8.66 -0.72
C MET A 138 27.98 9.91 0.13
N ARG A 139 27.53 9.87 1.39
CA ARG A 139 27.76 10.94 2.35
C ARG A 139 29.16 10.81 2.98
N ARG A 140 29.73 11.95 3.36
CA ARG A 140 30.95 11.97 4.19
C ARG A 140 30.64 11.33 5.55
N VAL A 141 31.50 10.42 5.97
CA VAL A 141 31.49 9.83 7.31
C VAL A 141 32.19 10.77 8.28
N VAL A 142 31.60 10.97 9.46
CA VAL A 142 32.20 11.76 10.54
C VAL A 142 32.27 10.86 11.76
N ALA A 143 33.48 10.40 12.08
CA ALA A 143 33.72 9.52 13.20
C ALA A 143 33.47 10.25 14.54
N ASP A 144 33.11 9.52 15.59
CA ASP A 144 32.84 10.09 16.91
C ASP A 144 34.01 10.90 17.48
N ALA A 145 35.24 10.50 17.16
CA ALA A 145 36.46 11.22 17.55
C ALA A 145 36.49 12.66 16.99
N ASP A 146 35.98 12.86 15.77
CA ASP A 146 35.94 14.17 15.11
C ASP A 146 34.77 15.03 15.61
N VAL A 147 33.69 14.39 16.09
CA VAL A 147 32.53 15.10 16.66
C VAL A 147 32.87 15.75 18.00
N MET A 148 33.72 15.11 18.82
CA MET A 148 34.20 15.69 20.07
C MET A 148 35.06 16.96 19.84
N ALA A 149 35.65 17.10 18.65
CA ALA A 149 36.43 18.27 18.26
C ALA A 149 35.57 19.42 17.69
N LEU A 150 34.31 19.15 17.35
CA LEU A 150 33.36 20.14 16.82
C LEU A 150 32.56 20.79 17.96
N ALA A 151 32.36 22.10 17.88
CA ALA A 151 31.61 22.87 18.89
C ALA A 151 30.09 22.63 18.85
N GLU A 152 29.58 22.06 17.75
CA GLU A 152 28.15 21.84 17.52
C GLU A 152 27.82 20.33 17.45
N PRO A 153 26.68 19.89 18.00
CA PRO A 153 26.27 18.50 17.94
C PRO A 153 25.97 18.08 16.50
N VAL A 154 26.72 17.09 16.02
CA VAL A 154 26.53 16.52 14.67
C VAL A 154 25.25 15.68 14.65
N ALA A 155 24.30 16.05 13.77
CA ALA A 155 23.08 15.28 13.60
C ALA A 155 23.40 13.91 12.99
N ARG A 156 23.03 12.83 13.70
CA ARG A 156 23.22 11.44 13.22
C ARG A 156 22.04 10.98 12.36
N PRO A 157 22.23 10.01 11.45
CA PRO A 157 21.12 9.32 10.80
C PRO A 157 20.08 8.82 11.82
N GLY A 158 18.79 8.97 11.52
CA GLY A 158 17.71 8.65 12.46
C GLY A 158 17.39 9.73 13.51
N SER A 159 18.26 10.74 13.72
CA SER A 159 17.95 11.88 14.59
C SER A 159 17.00 12.88 13.91
N SER A 160 16.24 13.64 14.71
CA SER A 160 15.32 14.68 14.22
C SER A 160 14.29 14.15 13.20
N TYR A 161 13.65 13.04 13.53
CA TYR A 161 12.61 12.42 12.67
C TYR A 161 11.35 13.30 12.62
N LYS A 162 11.10 13.93 11.47
CA LYS A 162 9.90 14.76 11.25
C LYS A 162 8.68 13.87 11.02
N ARG A 163 7.56 14.13 11.71
CA ARG A 163 6.29 13.41 11.48
C ARG A 163 5.33 14.27 10.69
N TYR A 164 4.75 13.69 9.64
CA TYR A 164 3.77 14.38 8.82
C TYR A 164 2.37 13.95 9.28
N ARG A 165 1.54 14.92 9.65
CA ARG A 165 0.13 14.69 9.99
C ARG A 165 -0.79 14.87 8.79
N ASN A 166 -0.48 15.87 7.97
CA ASN A 166 -1.30 16.30 6.85
C ASN A 166 -0.43 16.38 5.59
N GLU A 167 -1.08 16.28 4.43
CA GLU A 167 -0.41 16.39 3.12
C GLU A 167 0.33 17.72 2.93
N SER A 168 -0.18 18.81 3.51
CA SER A 168 0.43 20.15 3.41
C SER A 168 1.80 20.26 4.09
N GLN A 169 2.18 19.29 4.93
CA GLN A 169 3.47 19.27 5.60
C GLN A 169 4.56 18.53 4.80
N LEU A 170 4.17 17.83 3.73
CA LEU A 170 5.10 17.11 2.86
C LEU A 170 5.80 18.10 1.93
N SER A 171 7.10 17.89 1.75
CA SER A 171 7.84 18.50 0.64
C SER A 171 7.33 17.93 -0.69
N GLU A 172 7.64 18.61 -1.80
CA GLU A 172 7.25 18.14 -3.13
C GLU A 172 7.75 16.71 -3.41
N TYR A 173 9.01 16.42 -3.05
CA TYR A 173 9.60 15.10 -3.18
C TYR A 173 8.90 14.04 -2.30
N ALA A 174 8.59 14.39 -1.05
CA ALA A 174 7.85 13.50 -0.16
C ALA A 174 6.45 13.23 -0.69
N LYS A 175 5.78 14.25 -1.26
CA LYS A 175 4.45 14.09 -1.86
C LYS A 175 4.49 13.12 -3.03
N ALA A 176 5.46 13.26 -3.94
CA ALA A 176 5.64 12.35 -5.07
C ALA A 176 5.90 10.89 -4.60
N PHE A 177 6.75 10.70 -3.58
CA PHE A 177 7.04 9.38 -3.03
C PHE A 177 5.81 8.73 -2.36
N TYR A 178 5.10 9.47 -1.50
CA TYR A 178 3.90 8.96 -0.85
C TYR A 178 2.78 8.69 -1.85
N GLN A 179 2.66 9.51 -2.89
CA GLN A 179 1.71 9.31 -3.98
C GLN A 179 2.03 8.05 -4.79
N ALA A 180 3.29 7.80 -5.13
CA ALA A 180 3.70 6.56 -5.80
C ALA A 180 3.36 5.34 -4.93
N ALA A 181 3.65 5.38 -3.63
CA ALA A 181 3.30 4.30 -2.71
C ALA A 181 1.77 4.10 -2.56
N ALA A 182 1.00 5.18 -2.61
CA ALA A 182 -0.46 5.16 -2.61
C ALA A 182 -1.03 4.52 -3.88
N GLN A 183 -0.48 4.88 -5.04
CA GLN A 183 -0.88 4.30 -6.33
C GLN A 183 -0.64 2.81 -6.41
N VAL A 184 0.46 2.30 -5.83
CA VAL A 184 0.76 0.86 -5.80
C VAL A 184 -0.30 0.05 -5.03
N ILE A 185 -0.94 0.64 -4.01
CA ILE A 185 -1.98 -0.02 -3.21
C ILE A 185 -3.40 0.34 -3.69
N GLY A 186 -3.54 1.31 -4.59
CA GLY A 186 -4.84 1.87 -4.97
C GLY A 186 -5.50 2.69 -3.86
N ALA A 187 -4.72 3.38 -3.01
CA ALA A 187 -5.21 4.25 -1.95
C ALA A 187 -5.03 5.74 -2.32
N SER A 188 -5.74 6.64 -1.62
CA SER A 188 -5.47 8.08 -1.74
C SER A 188 -4.19 8.48 -0.99
N LEU A 189 -3.59 9.60 -1.41
CA LEU A 189 -2.44 10.21 -0.73
C LEU A 189 -2.76 10.47 0.76
N GLU A 190 -3.93 11.02 1.04
CA GLU A 190 -4.39 11.35 2.40
C GLU A 190 -4.43 10.10 3.29
N THR A 191 -4.99 9.02 2.74
CA THR A 191 -5.04 7.72 3.42
C THR A 191 -3.63 7.21 3.70
N MET A 192 -2.70 7.38 2.77
CA MET A 192 -1.31 6.97 2.98
C MET A 192 -0.64 7.77 4.10
N VAL A 193 -0.75 9.10 4.09
CA VAL A 193 -0.18 9.96 5.15
C VAL A 193 -0.79 9.60 6.50
N TYR A 194 -2.11 9.44 6.59
CA TYR A 194 -2.80 9.05 7.81
C TYR A 194 -2.35 7.68 8.32
N THR A 195 -2.24 6.68 7.44
CA THR A 195 -1.82 5.33 7.84
C THR A 195 -0.39 5.31 8.34
N VAL A 196 0.53 6.03 7.68
CA VAL A 196 1.92 6.18 8.12
C VAL A 196 1.98 6.85 9.49
N TYR A 197 1.30 7.98 9.68
CA TYR A 197 1.24 8.68 10.97
C TYR A 197 0.72 7.77 12.09
N ARG A 198 -0.35 7.01 11.83
CA ARG A 198 -0.91 6.05 12.80
C ARG A 198 0.08 4.94 13.13
N THR A 199 0.83 4.43 12.15
CA THR A 199 1.85 3.42 12.40
C THR A 199 3.06 3.97 13.16
N GLU A 200 3.53 5.17 12.84
CA GLU A 200 4.58 5.86 13.60
C GLU A 200 4.16 6.06 15.07
N HIS A 201 2.92 6.48 15.30
CA HIS A 201 2.38 6.64 16.65
C HIS A 201 2.32 5.32 17.42
N ARG A 202 1.98 4.20 16.76
CA ARG A 202 1.98 2.87 17.39
C ARG A 202 3.39 2.39 17.74
N ILE A 203 4.38 2.70 16.91
CA ILE A 203 5.79 2.34 17.17
C ILE A 203 6.31 3.11 18.38
N GLN A 204 5.96 4.40 18.51
CA GLN A 204 6.38 5.19 19.66
C GLN A 204 5.69 4.76 20.96
N ASN A 205 4.39 4.43 20.90
CA ASN A 205 3.57 4.15 22.08
C ASN A 205 3.02 2.70 22.06
N PRO A 206 3.88 1.67 22.26
CA PRO A 206 3.46 0.27 22.20
C PRO A 206 2.48 -0.15 23.32
N ASP A 207 2.46 0.57 24.45
CA ASP A 207 1.69 0.19 25.64
C ASP A 207 0.21 0.59 25.61
N GLY A 208 -0.17 1.58 24.80
CA GLY A 208 -1.54 2.10 24.72
C GLY A 208 -2.56 1.08 24.17
N THR A 209 -2.11 0.09 23.40
CA THR A 209 -2.95 -1.01 22.89
C THR A 209 -3.07 -2.16 23.88
N ARG A 210 -1.99 -2.49 24.62
CA ARG A 210 -1.98 -3.52 25.68
C ARG A 210 -2.84 -3.15 26.88
N SER A 211 -2.92 -1.86 27.23
CA SER A 211 -3.72 -1.40 28.37
C SER A 211 -5.24 -1.43 28.08
N ARG A 212 -5.64 -1.20 26.81
CA ARG A 212 -7.03 -1.31 26.36
C ARG A 212 -7.54 -2.74 26.28
N SER A 213 -6.72 -3.71 25.89
CA SER A 213 -7.11 -5.13 25.90
C SER A 213 -7.23 -5.70 27.32
N ARG A 214 -6.36 -5.29 28.26
CA ARG A 214 -6.43 -5.67 29.68
C ARG A 214 -7.65 -5.09 30.40
N SER A 215 -8.05 -3.87 30.10
CA SER A 215 -9.25 -3.25 30.70
C SER A 215 -10.56 -3.85 30.16
N LYS A 216 -10.63 -4.16 28.86
CA LYS A 216 -11.79 -4.83 28.24
C LYS A 216 -11.98 -6.28 28.67
N SER A 217 -10.90 -6.99 29.00
CA SER A 217 -10.97 -8.35 29.56
C SER A 217 -11.38 -8.33 31.04
N ARG A 218 -10.90 -7.36 31.83
CA ARG A 218 -11.32 -7.16 33.23
C ARG A 218 -12.79 -6.75 33.39
N SER A 219 -13.37 -6.01 32.45
CA SER A 219 -14.79 -5.64 32.49
C SER A 219 -15.72 -6.79 32.05
N ARG A 220 -15.23 -7.71 31.21
CA ARG A 220 -16.00 -8.88 30.75
C ARG A 220 -16.07 -10.01 31.79
N SER A 221 -15.09 -10.09 32.70
CA SER A 221 -15.08 -11.02 33.84
C SER A 221 -15.84 -10.52 35.08
N LYS A 222 -16.35 -9.27 35.06
CA LYS A 222 -17.24 -8.70 36.08
C LYS A 222 -18.69 -8.71 35.57
N LYS A 223 -19.25 -9.89 35.32
CA LYS A 223 -20.72 -10.06 35.36
C LYS A 223 -21.07 -10.51 36.79
N PRO A 224 -22.07 -9.90 37.46
CA PRO A 224 -22.47 -10.30 38.80
C PRO A 224 -23.22 -11.64 38.73
N ASN A 225 -22.91 -12.56 39.63
CA ASN A 225 -23.75 -13.72 39.93
C ASN A 225 -25.10 -13.18 40.44
N GLU A 226 -26.14 -13.35 39.64
CA GLU A 226 -27.52 -13.27 40.10
C GLU A 226 -27.90 -14.68 40.57
N GLU A 227 -27.67 -14.94 41.85
CA GLU A 227 -28.10 -16.16 42.53
C GLU A 227 -29.47 -15.87 43.14
N MET A 228 -30.54 -16.26 42.44
CA MET A 228 -31.88 -16.34 43.00
C MET A 228 -32.70 -17.35 42.20
N ALA A 229 -32.88 -18.56 42.76
CA ALA A 229 -33.99 -19.45 42.47
C ALA A 229 -33.99 -20.59 43.50
N ASP A 230 -34.61 -20.33 44.65
CA ASP A 230 -35.12 -21.38 45.53
C ASP A 230 -36.57 -21.64 45.10
N CYS A 231 -36.83 -22.81 44.52
CA CYS A 231 -38.13 -23.25 44.03
C CYS A 231 -38.38 -24.69 44.50
N ASP A 232 -38.83 -24.83 45.74
CA ASP A 232 -39.36 -26.07 46.32
C ASP A 232 -40.80 -26.33 45.86
N ILE A 233 -40.98 -27.32 44.98
CA ILE A 233 -42.26 -27.88 44.49
C ILE A 233 -41.91 -29.32 44.07
N LYS A 234 -42.47 -30.44 44.53
CA LYS A 234 -43.70 -30.84 45.25
C LYS A 234 -43.52 -32.31 45.66
N SER A 235 -44.22 -32.77 46.69
CA SER A 235 -44.90 -34.08 46.61
C SER A 235 -45.93 -34.23 47.73
N GLY A 236 -47.16 -34.60 47.38
CA GLY A 236 -48.20 -34.92 48.36
C GLY A 236 -49.61 -34.87 47.77
N TYR A 237 -49.98 -35.87 46.97
CA TYR A 237 -51.38 -36.28 46.87
C TYR A 237 -51.47 -37.81 46.93
N ASP A 238 -52.23 -38.26 47.94
CA ASP A 238 -52.52 -39.63 48.36
C ASP A 238 -53.30 -40.46 47.34
N PRO A 239 -53.36 -41.78 47.55
CA PRO A 239 -54.69 -42.34 47.77
C PRO A 239 -54.79 -43.50 48.78
N ALA A 240 -56.03 -43.71 49.26
CA ALA A 240 -56.62 -44.91 49.86
C ALA A 240 -56.30 -45.21 51.34
N ASN A 241 -57.19 -45.67 52.23
CA ASN A 241 -58.63 -45.98 52.25
C ASN A 241 -58.94 -46.50 53.70
N TYR A 242 -60.22 -46.64 54.04
CA TYR A 242 -60.80 -47.37 55.20
C TYR A 242 -61.01 -46.63 56.54
N ASP A 243 -62.22 -46.09 56.69
CA ASP A 243 -63.28 -46.56 57.61
C ASP A 243 -62.85 -47.44 58.81
N THR A 244 -63.16 -47.02 60.05
CA THR A 244 -64.03 -47.75 61.02
C THR A 244 -63.83 -47.33 62.49
N THR A 245 -64.94 -46.85 63.06
CA THR A 245 -65.51 -47.14 64.40
C THR A 245 -64.80 -46.81 65.73
N LYS A 246 -65.66 -46.21 66.57
CA LYS A 246 -65.77 -46.18 68.05
C LYS A 246 -65.06 -45.06 68.81
#